data_AF-A0A2E4J3G6-F1
#
_entry.id   AF-A0A2E4J3G6-F1
#
_cell.length_a   1.000
_cell.length_b   1.000
_cell.length_c   1.000
_cell.angle_alpha   90.00
_cell.angle_beta   90.00
_cell.angle_gamma   90.00
#
_symmetry.space_group_name_H-M   'P 1'
#
loop_
_entity.id
_entity.type
_entity.pdbx_description
1 polymer ?
#
loop_
_entity_poly.entity_id
_entity_poly.type
_entity_poly.pdbx_seq_one_letter_code
_entity_poly.pdbx_strand_id
1 'polypeptide(L)' 'MVSSFECPSERDLILLTRFGHPDFSITLIGKGGGVKLKRDEVLSTAELFAVIDAMPMRRPEMRSERD' A
#
# COMPACT_ATOMS: atom_id res chain seq x y z
N MET A 1 -7.90 20.97 -13.06
CA MET A 1 -6.50 21.10 -13.46
C MET A 1 -5.70 20.16 -12.58
N VAL A 2 -5.13 19.11 -13.15
CA VAL A 2 -4.44 18.06 -12.39
C VAL A 2 -3.21 18.67 -11.70
N SER A 3 -3.21 18.66 -10.38
CA SER A 3 -2.04 19.10 -9.60
C SER A 3 -0.98 18.01 -9.67
N SER A 4 0.24 18.42 -9.95
CA SER A 4 1.44 17.59 -9.96
C SER A 4 1.52 16.78 -8.65
N PHE A 5 1.56 15.46 -8.78
CA PHE A 5 1.91 14.59 -7.66
C PHE A 5 3.44 14.61 -7.56
N GLU A 6 3.97 15.48 -6.70
CA GLU A 6 5.30 15.26 -6.14
C GLU A 6 5.33 13.84 -5.56
N CYS A 7 6.33 13.07 -5.94
CA CYS A 7 6.53 11.73 -5.41
C CYS A 7 6.81 11.89 -3.90
N PRO A 8 5.91 11.48 -3.00
CA PRO A 8 6.21 11.55 -1.58
C PRO A 8 7.46 10.69 -1.34
N SER A 9 8.42 11.24 -0.62
CA SER A 9 9.48 10.45 0.01
C SER A 9 8.80 9.31 0.78
N GLU A 10 9.22 8.07 0.57
CA GLU A 10 8.74 6.90 1.31
C GLU A 10 8.83 7.18 2.82
N ARG A 11 7.70 7.62 3.43
CA ARG A 11 7.38 7.65 4.88
C ARG A 11 6.17 8.52 5.25
N ASP A 12 5.44 9.10 4.30
CA ASP A 12 4.16 9.78 4.60
C ASP A 12 3.01 8.78 4.72
N LEU A 13 2.91 8.11 5.87
CA LEU A 13 1.72 7.36 6.26
C LEU A 13 0.59 8.34 6.58
N ILE A 14 -0.35 8.51 5.65
CA ILE A 14 -1.58 9.28 5.89
C ILE A 14 -2.60 8.37 6.58
N LEU A 15 -2.80 8.57 7.88
CA LEU A 15 -3.86 7.88 8.63
C LEU A 15 -5.21 8.57 8.39
N LEU A 16 -6.07 7.95 7.59
CA LEU A 16 -7.46 8.38 7.40
C LEU A 16 -8.39 7.45 8.16
N THR A 17 -9.02 7.96 9.22
CA THR A 17 -9.98 7.19 10.02
C THR A 17 -11.40 7.51 9.60
N ARG A 18 -12.14 6.50 9.13
CA ARG A 18 -13.57 6.61 8.81
C ARG A 18 -14.36 5.57 9.58
N PHE A 19 -15.20 6.03 10.50
CA PHE A 19 -16.09 5.16 11.29
C PHE A 19 -17.40 4.87 10.55
N GLY A 20 -18.10 3.80 10.94
CA GLY A 20 -19.44 3.49 10.45
C GLY A 20 -19.50 2.76 9.10
N HIS A 21 -18.41 2.11 8.67
CA HIS A 21 -18.51 1.16 7.55
C HIS A 21 -19.27 -0.08 8.04
N PRO A 22 -20.29 -0.57 7.29
CA PRO A 22 -21.12 -1.69 7.74
C PRO A 22 -20.34 -2.99 7.88
N ASP A 23 -19.30 -3.16 7.05
CA ASP A 23 -18.53 -4.40 6.94
C ASP A 23 -17.02 -4.19 7.15
N PHE A 24 -16.28 -5.24 7.50
CA PHE A 24 -14.83 -5.20 7.52
C PHE A 24 -14.27 -5.26 6.09
N SER A 25 -13.25 -4.44 5.78
CA SER A 25 -12.56 -4.50 4.50
C SER A 25 -11.14 -3.91 4.58
N ILE A 26 -10.18 -4.63 4.01
CA ILE A 26 -8.80 -4.20 3.80
C ILE A 26 -8.64 -3.86 2.32
N THR A 27 -8.04 -2.72 2.01
CA THR A 27 -7.66 -2.36 0.64
C THR A 27 -6.22 -1.87 0.61
N LEU A 28 -5.35 -2.58 -0.11
CA LEU A 28 -3.99 -2.16 -0.38
C LEU A 28 -3.98 -1.32 -1.66
N ILE A 29 -3.51 -0.07 -1.56
CA ILE A 29 -3.39 0.84 -2.70
C ILE A 29 -1.90 1.02 -2.99
N GLY A 30 -1.50 0.78 -4.24
CA GLY A 30 -0.11 0.97 -4.65
C GLY A 30 0.24 2.44 -4.87
N LYS A 31 1.53 2.75 -4.99
CA LYS A 31 2.05 4.11 -5.25
C LYS A 31 1.39 4.84 -6.43
N GLY A 32 0.95 4.11 -7.46
CA GLY A 32 0.21 4.69 -8.60
C GLY A 32 -1.29 4.92 -8.37
N GLY A 33 -1.79 4.78 -7.13
CA GLY A 33 -3.20 4.95 -6.78
C GLY A 33 -4.12 3.77 -7.11
N GLY A 34 -3.61 2.74 -7.81
CA GLY A 34 -4.38 1.55 -8.15
C GLY A 34 -4.51 0.56 -6.98
N VAL A 35 -5.69 -0.05 -6.83
CA VAL A 35 -5.95 -1.12 -5.86
C VAL A 35 -5.14 -2.38 -6.22
N LYS A 36 -4.42 -2.93 -5.25
CA LYS A 36 -3.56 -4.12 -5.36
C LYS A 36 -4.14 -5.34 -4.66
N LEU A 37 -4.91 -5.10 -3.60
CA LEU A 37 -5.63 -6.12 -2.87
C LEU A 37 -6.89 -5.48 -2.30
N LYS A 38 -8.00 -6.19 -2.36
CA LYS A 38 -9.22 -5.88 -1.59
C LYS A 38 -9.73 -7.18 -0.99
N ARG A 39 -9.92 -7.20 0.32
CA ARG A 39 -10.39 -8.38 1.08
C ARG A 39 -11.34 -7.93 2.18
N ASP A 40 -12.36 -8.73 2.40
CA ASP A 40 -13.34 -8.67 3.48
C ASP A 40 -12.98 -9.57 4.68
N GLU A 41 -11.80 -10.20 4.61
CA GLU A 41 -11.22 -11.05 5.64
C GLU A 41 -9.91 -10.47 6.16
N VAL A 42 -9.54 -10.85 7.39
CA VAL A 42 -8.28 -10.45 8.02
C VAL A 42 -7.11 -10.99 7.20
N LEU A 43 -6.12 -10.11 6.96
CA LEU A 43 -4.91 -10.44 6.24
C LEU A 43 -3.76 -10.62 7.25
N SER A 44 -3.03 -11.73 7.16
CA SER A 44 -1.82 -11.90 7.96
C SER A 44 -0.70 -11.00 7.45
N THR A 45 0.24 -10.67 8.33
CA THR A 45 1.43 -9.89 7.97
C THR A 45 2.26 -10.57 6.87
N ALA A 46 2.36 -11.91 6.90
CA ALA A 46 3.08 -12.68 5.89
C ALA A 46 2.41 -12.58 4.51
N GLU A 47 1.08 -12.68 4.45
CA GLU A 47 0.34 -12.52 3.20
C GLU A 47 0.44 -11.09 2.65
N LEU A 48 0.37 -10.09 3.53
CA LEU A 48 0.55 -8.69 3.14
C LEU A 48 1.92 -8.48 2.49
N PHE A 49 2.99 -8.94 3.14
CA PHE A 49 4.34 -8.80 2.60
C PHE A 49 4.53 -9.60 1.31
N ALA A 50 3.98 -10.81 1.20
CA ALA A 50 4.05 -11.59 -0.03
C ALA A 50 3.41 -10.84 -1.22
N VAL A 51 2.29 -10.14 -1.01
CA VAL A 51 1.64 -9.30 -2.03
C VAL A 51 2.52 -8.11 -2.39
N ILE A 52 3.11 -7.41 -1.41
CA ILE A 52 3.97 -6.24 -1.63
C ILE A 52 5.27 -6.63 -2.35
N ASP A 53 5.91 -7.71 -1.93
CA ASP A 53 7.18 -8.19 -2.48
C ASP A 53 7.06 -8.71 -3.91
N ALA A 54 5.87 -9.21 -4.28
CA ALA A 54 5.55 -9.54 -5.66
C ALA A 54 5.49 -8.29 -6.58
N MET A 55 5.33 -7.08 -6.02
CA MET A 55 5.21 -5.87 -6.81
C MET A 55 6.58 -5.47 -7.42
N PRO A 56 6.65 -5.16 -8.73
CA PRO A 56 7.91 -4.82 -9.40
C PRO A 56 8.66 -3.64 -8.77
N MET A 57 7.92 -2.68 -8.21
CA MET A 57 8.46 -1.47 -7.60
C MET A 57 9.17 -1.74 -6.25
N ARG A 58 8.88 -2.86 -5.58
CA ARG A 58 9.51 -3.24 -4.29
C ARG A 58 10.93 -3.79 -4.47
N ARG A 59 11.27 -4.31 -5.66
CA ARG A 59 12.56 -4.98 -5.92
C ARG A 59 13.78 -4.05 -5.80
N PRO A 60 13.74 -2.80 -6.29
CA PRO A 60 14.82 -1.83 -6.09
C PRO A 60 14.98 -1.40 -4.62
N GLU A 61 13.89 -1.22 -3.86
CA GLU A 61 13.93 -0.84 -2.43
C GLU A 61 14.69 -1.88 -1.60
N MET A 62 14.38 -3.17 -1.81
CA MET A 62 15.08 -4.28 -1.14
C MET A 62 16.57 -4.39 -1.48
N ARG A 63 17.01 -3.76 -2.58
CA ARG A 63 18.42 -3.71 -2.99
C ARG A 63 19.12 -2.53 -2.30
N SER A 64 18.47 -1.37 -2.21
CA SER A 64 19.04 -0.19 -1.54
C SER A 64 19.13 -0.32 -0.01
N GLU A 65 18.34 -1.20 0.62
CA GLU A 65 18.40 -1.44 2.07
C GLU A 65 19.61 -2.31 2.51
N ARG A 66 20.42 -2.82 1.56
CA ARG A 66 21.58 -3.70 1.85
C ARG A 66 22.94 -3.03 1.67
N ASP A 67 22.98 -1.78 1.23
CA ASP A 67 24.17 -0.96 1.04
C ASP A 67 24.22 0.18 2.07
#